data_AF-A0A964WZD2-F1
#
_entry.id   AF-A0A964WZD2-F1
#
_cell.length_a   1.000
_cell.length_b   1.000
_cell.length_c   1.000
_cell.angle_alpha   90.00
_cell.angle_beta   90.00
_cell.angle_gamma   90.00
#
_symmetry.space_group_name_H-M   'P 1'
#
loop_
_entity.id
_entity.type
_entity.pdbx_description
1 polymer ?
#
loop_
_entity_poly.entity_id
_entity_poly.type
_entity_poly.pdbx_seq_one_letter_code
_entity_poly.pdbx_strand_id
1 'polypeptide(L)'
;MSDPDTSPHLGLPYLLPGQAQKHVTHNEALRLLDAIVHLAVEDRDRPAPPASAEEGQRHIVSPAAGGDWAGQGGRIAVRQDGAWTFLAPRAGWRARVLSEDLDLVHDGTTWRDGTASGLRAATLGLNAAADAANRLTVAAPATLLTHDGEGHQLKINKAGPSRTASLLFQSDWSGRAELGLAGSDRFALKVSADGAVWSEVLSADPATGRLHLPAGAGIDGPISGTAVTQGPADATPDRLVRSQDAVLRGSILGTVALAGGQPAGAVIERGSGAGGEYIRWADGTQICLSPVFTAHVTTATGAIFRSGSFTWTFPVPFAADMPLAVLPSNGNALFTHWMVARPVDALSAQIAFFAPASVNSRTGSAVAIGRWA
;
A
#
# COMPACT_ATOMS: atom_id res chain seq x y z
N MET A 1 55.00 47.06 -14.08
CA MET A 1 55.20 48.49 -14.43
C MET A 1 54.28 48.75 -15.59
N SER A 2 53.15 49.43 -15.37
CA SER A 2 52.16 49.72 -16.40
C SER A 2 52.78 50.64 -17.45
N ASP A 3 52.67 50.26 -18.72
CA ASP A 3 53.07 51.10 -19.84
C ASP A 3 52.08 52.27 -19.95
N PRO A 4 52.51 53.55 -19.77
CA PRO A 4 51.62 54.71 -19.79
C PRO A 4 50.92 54.91 -21.15
N ASP A 5 51.38 54.26 -22.21
CA ASP A 5 50.81 54.36 -23.55
C ASP A 5 49.72 53.30 -23.82
N THR A 6 49.36 52.48 -22.82
CA THR A 6 48.32 51.44 -22.96
C THR A 6 47.32 51.43 -21.80
N SER A 7 46.13 50.89 -22.04
CA SER A 7 45.11 50.72 -21.00
C SER A 7 45.44 49.56 -20.04
N PRO A 8 45.08 49.66 -18.75
CA PRO A 8 45.55 48.73 -17.72
C PRO A 8 44.98 47.30 -17.82
N HIS A 9 43.77 47.08 -18.34
CA HIS A 9 43.15 45.75 -18.36
C HIS A 9 43.27 45.01 -19.69
N LEU A 10 43.07 45.72 -20.79
CA LEU A 10 43.01 45.18 -22.14
C LEU A 10 44.26 45.48 -22.96
N GLY A 11 45.17 46.31 -22.45
CA GLY A 11 46.40 46.71 -23.17
C GLY A 11 46.10 47.49 -24.46
N LEU A 12 45.02 48.28 -24.48
CA LEU A 12 44.64 49.06 -25.67
C LEU A 12 45.59 50.24 -25.83
N PRO A 13 46.24 50.40 -27.00
CA PRO A 13 47.18 51.49 -27.21
C PRO A 13 46.44 52.84 -27.28
N TYR A 14 46.94 53.81 -26.53
CA TYR A 14 46.47 55.18 -26.57
C TYR A 14 47.05 55.94 -27.78
N LEU A 15 46.27 56.87 -28.32
CA LEU A 15 46.76 57.82 -29.32
C LEU A 15 47.70 58.83 -28.67
N LEU A 16 48.89 58.99 -29.24
CA LEU A 16 49.88 59.97 -28.78
C LEU A 16 49.43 61.43 -29.04
N PRO A 17 49.86 62.40 -28.21
CA PRO A 17 49.56 63.82 -28.42
C PRO A 17 50.05 64.38 -29.77
N GLY A 18 49.43 65.46 -30.27
CA GLY A 18 49.87 66.19 -31.47
C GLY A 18 49.03 66.01 -32.75
N GLN A 19 47.98 65.18 -32.71
CA GLN A 19 47.06 64.94 -33.84
C GLN A 19 45.73 65.69 -33.68
N ALA A 20 45.74 67.02 -33.76
CA ALA A 20 44.55 67.89 -33.69
C ALA A 20 43.61 67.61 -32.48
N GLN A 21 44.18 67.31 -31.32
CA GLN A 21 43.47 67.01 -30.06
C GLN A 21 42.51 65.79 -30.09
N LYS A 22 42.54 64.96 -31.16
CA LYS A 22 41.69 63.75 -31.25
C LYS A 22 42.01 62.68 -30.20
N HIS A 23 43.26 62.65 -29.72
CA HIS A 23 43.71 61.75 -28.66
C HIS A 23 42.91 61.92 -27.37
N VAL A 24 42.39 63.11 -27.07
CA VAL A 24 41.64 63.39 -25.85
C VAL A 24 40.37 62.54 -25.81
N THR A 25 39.46 62.74 -26.76
CA THR A 25 38.15 62.06 -26.78
C THR A 25 38.27 60.58 -27.11
N HIS A 26 39.24 60.19 -27.93
CA HIS A 26 39.45 58.78 -28.26
C HIS A 26 40.02 57.99 -27.09
N ASN A 27 41.06 58.50 -26.42
CA ASN A 27 41.64 57.80 -25.28
C ASN A 27 40.67 57.77 -24.10
N GLU A 28 39.80 58.78 -23.94
CA GLU A 28 38.69 58.73 -22.98
C GLU A 28 37.73 57.57 -23.29
N ALA A 29 37.35 57.38 -24.56
CA ALA A 29 36.53 56.23 -24.97
C ALA A 29 37.23 54.89 -24.72
N LEU A 30 38.55 54.80 -24.98
CA LEU A 30 39.34 53.59 -24.70
C LEU A 30 39.42 53.28 -23.20
N ARG A 31 39.64 54.29 -22.35
CA ARG A 31 39.61 54.15 -20.89
C ARG A 31 38.27 53.64 -20.39
N LEU A 32 37.16 54.14 -20.96
CA LEU A 32 35.82 53.70 -20.60
C LEU A 32 35.59 52.24 -21.02
N LEU A 33 35.99 51.86 -22.24
CA LEU A 33 35.90 50.47 -22.71
C LEU A 33 36.73 49.51 -21.85
N ASP A 34 37.98 49.87 -21.54
CA ASP A 34 38.89 49.10 -20.69
C ASP A 34 38.30 48.84 -19.30
N ALA A 35 37.64 49.86 -18.73
CA ALA A 35 36.99 49.75 -17.44
C ALA A 35 35.81 48.76 -17.43
N ILE A 36 34.98 48.71 -18.49
CA ILE A 36 33.70 47.99 -18.48
C ILE A 36 33.71 46.62 -19.18
N VAL A 37 34.62 46.39 -20.12
CA VAL A 37 34.72 45.11 -20.83
C VAL A 37 35.35 44.08 -19.90
N HIS A 38 34.75 42.89 -19.82
CA HIS A 38 35.11 41.86 -18.83
C HIS A 38 35.23 42.45 -17.41
N LEU A 39 34.24 43.25 -17.01
CA LEU A 39 34.21 43.95 -15.74
C LEU A 39 34.42 42.98 -14.57
N ALA A 40 35.60 43.06 -13.96
CA ALA A 40 35.94 42.36 -12.73
C ALA A 40 36.28 43.42 -11.67
N VAL A 41 35.59 43.36 -10.54
CA VAL A 41 35.74 44.29 -9.43
C VAL A 41 36.27 43.54 -8.21
N GLU A 42 37.09 44.21 -7.41
CA GLU A 42 37.69 43.60 -6.22
C GLU A 42 36.63 43.27 -5.17
N ASP A 43 35.73 44.22 -4.90
CA ASP A 43 34.65 44.09 -3.92
C ASP A 43 33.47 45.04 -4.27
N ARG A 44 32.38 44.92 -3.51
CA ARG A 44 31.15 45.73 -3.71
C ARG A 44 30.59 46.41 -2.46
N ASP A 45 31.17 46.13 -1.30
CA ASP A 45 30.63 46.46 0.02
C ASP A 45 31.59 47.31 0.86
N ARG A 46 32.78 47.61 0.33
CA ARG A 46 33.78 48.42 1.02
C ARG A 46 33.26 49.84 1.34
N PRO A 47 33.45 50.34 2.58
CA PRO A 47 32.87 51.60 3.02
C PRO A 47 33.67 52.85 2.63
N ALA A 48 34.87 52.71 2.05
CA ALA A 48 35.73 53.82 1.65
C ALA A 48 36.78 53.35 0.62
N PRO A 49 37.36 54.23 -0.20
CA PRO A 49 38.45 53.86 -1.11
C PRO A 49 39.64 53.22 -0.38
N PRO A 50 40.33 52.22 -0.97
CA PRO A 50 41.61 51.72 -0.46
C PRO A 50 42.62 52.86 -0.25
N ALA A 51 43.34 52.81 0.87
CA ALA A 51 44.41 53.79 1.18
C ALA A 51 45.56 53.74 0.15
N SER A 52 45.78 52.59 -0.47
CA SER A 52 46.77 52.36 -1.54
C SER A 52 46.10 51.62 -2.69
N ALA A 53 45.47 52.37 -3.59
CA ALA A 53 44.82 51.83 -4.79
C ALA A 53 45.80 51.76 -5.97
N GLU A 54 45.83 50.61 -6.65
CA GLU A 54 46.62 50.43 -7.88
C GLU A 54 45.86 50.97 -9.10
N GLU A 55 46.60 51.40 -10.12
CA GLU A 55 46.01 51.86 -11.39
C GLU A 55 45.20 50.74 -12.04
N GLY A 56 43.99 51.06 -12.50
CA GLY A 56 43.03 50.08 -13.01
C GLY A 56 42.24 49.34 -11.93
N GLN A 57 42.47 49.56 -10.63
CA GLN A 57 41.66 48.88 -9.62
C GLN A 57 40.18 49.28 -9.74
N ARG A 58 39.27 48.30 -9.72
CA ARG A 58 37.82 48.49 -9.90
C ARG A 58 37.03 48.00 -8.69
N HIS A 59 36.04 48.76 -8.26
CA HIS A 59 35.13 48.42 -7.17
C HIS A 59 33.70 48.77 -7.53
N ILE A 60 32.72 48.04 -6.99
CA ILE A 60 31.35 48.57 -6.90
C ILE A 60 31.26 49.36 -5.59
N VAL A 61 30.86 50.62 -5.69
CA VAL A 61 30.79 51.51 -4.53
C VAL A 61 29.62 51.10 -3.64
N SER A 62 29.90 50.83 -2.37
CA SER A 62 28.86 50.58 -1.37
C SER A 62 27.91 51.78 -1.27
N PRO A 63 26.58 51.58 -1.12
CA PRO A 63 25.62 52.68 -0.96
C PRO A 63 25.96 53.66 0.18
N ALA A 64 26.65 53.19 1.22
CA ALA A 64 27.06 53.98 2.37
C ALA A 64 28.55 54.40 2.34
N ALA A 65 29.21 54.34 1.18
CA ALA A 65 30.62 54.67 1.08
C ALA A 65 30.91 56.14 1.43
N GLY A 66 32.02 56.37 2.14
CA GLY A 66 32.55 57.69 2.50
C GLY A 66 33.84 58.04 1.75
N GLY A 67 34.47 59.15 2.15
CA GLY A 67 35.67 59.67 1.50
C GLY A 67 35.41 60.09 0.05
N ASP A 68 36.36 59.83 -0.86
CA ASP A 68 36.23 60.15 -2.28
C ASP A 68 35.07 59.43 -2.97
N TRP A 69 34.50 58.39 -2.33
CA TRP A 69 33.37 57.61 -2.85
C TRP A 69 32.01 58.11 -2.35
N ALA A 70 31.97 59.14 -1.51
CA ALA A 70 30.73 59.68 -0.96
C ALA A 70 29.74 60.10 -2.07
N GLY A 71 28.51 59.59 -1.99
CA GLY A 71 27.44 59.87 -2.96
C GLY A 71 27.52 59.09 -4.27
N GLN A 72 28.49 58.18 -4.43
CA GLN A 72 28.68 57.37 -5.65
C GLN A 72 28.14 55.93 -5.52
N GLY A 73 27.31 55.66 -4.51
CA GLY A 73 26.74 54.33 -4.23
C GLY A 73 26.16 53.64 -5.46
N GLY A 74 26.48 52.35 -5.62
CA GLY A 74 26.04 51.49 -6.74
C GLY A 74 26.81 51.68 -8.05
N ARG A 75 27.66 52.71 -8.16
CA ARG A 75 28.50 52.94 -9.35
C ARG A 75 29.75 52.06 -9.33
N ILE A 76 30.38 51.93 -10.48
CA ILE A 76 31.70 51.30 -10.60
C ILE A 76 32.74 52.40 -10.41
N ALA A 77 33.54 52.30 -9.36
CA ALA A 77 34.73 53.13 -9.15
C ALA A 77 35.93 52.47 -9.85
N VAL A 78 36.67 53.24 -10.63
CA VAL A 78 37.90 52.81 -11.31
C VAL A 78 39.03 53.77 -10.97
N ARG A 79 40.16 53.24 -10.51
CA ARG A 79 41.36 54.05 -10.26
C ARG A 79 42.03 54.36 -11.59
N GLN A 80 42.02 55.63 -12.00
CA GLN A 80 42.57 56.08 -13.28
C GLN A 80 43.35 57.38 -13.13
N ASP A 81 44.55 57.44 -13.70
CA ASP A 81 45.40 58.64 -13.73
C ASP A 81 45.58 59.29 -12.34
N GLY A 82 45.62 58.46 -11.28
CA GLY A 82 45.75 58.91 -9.88
C GLY A 82 44.46 59.44 -9.23
N ALA A 83 43.30 59.35 -9.88
CA ALA A 83 41.98 59.73 -9.36
C ALA A 83 40.97 58.58 -9.46
N TRP A 84 39.79 58.75 -8.83
CA TRP A 84 38.67 57.81 -8.98
C TRP A 84 37.68 58.30 -10.03
N THR A 85 37.49 57.50 -11.07
CA THR A 85 36.44 57.69 -12.08
C THR A 85 35.23 56.83 -11.73
N PHE A 86 34.02 57.40 -11.79
CA PHE A 86 32.78 56.69 -11.45
C PHE A 86 31.90 56.48 -12.67
N LEU A 87 31.61 55.22 -12.99
CA LEU A 87 30.76 54.84 -14.11
C LEU A 87 29.38 54.39 -13.60
N ALA A 88 28.33 54.96 -14.17
CA ALA A 88 26.95 54.56 -13.87
C ALA A 88 26.58 53.29 -14.65
N PRO A 89 26.33 52.15 -13.97
CA PRO A 89 25.96 50.91 -14.65
C PRO A 89 24.59 51.02 -15.31
N ARG A 90 24.41 50.32 -16.44
CA ARG A 90 23.13 50.21 -17.15
C ARG A 90 22.51 48.84 -16.95
N ALA A 91 21.21 48.73 -17.16
CA ALA A 91 20.51 47.45 -17.12
C ALA A 91 21.20 46.41 -18.04
N GLY A 92 21.42 45.20 -17.52
CA GLY A 92 22.09 44.09 -18.22
C GLY A 92 23.61 44.06 -18.10
N TRP A 93 24.25 45.08 -17.52
CA TRP A 93 25.69 45.03 -17.22
C TRP A 93 25.99 43.89 -16.26
N ARG A 94 27.13 43.24 -16.46
CA ARG A 94 27.61 42.14 -15.61
C ARG A 94 28.94 42.49 -14.98
N ALA A 95 29.16 42.07 -13.75
CA ALA A 95 30.42 42.25 -13.03
C ALA A 95 30.77 40.97 -12.27
N ARG A 96 32.01 40.51 -12.38
CA ARG A 96 32.57 39.47 -11.51
C ARG A 96 33.13 40.15 -10.26
N VAL A 97 32.61 39.82 -9.09
CA VAL A 97 33.15 40.27 -7.80
C VAL A 97 34.18 39.25 -7.33
N LEU A 98 35.45 39.63 -7.37
CA LEU A 98 36.56 38.72 -7.13
C LEU A 98 36.63 38.24 -5.67
N SER A 99 36.30 39.10 -4.71
CA SER A 99 36.29 38.74 -3.29
C SER A 99 35.20 37.72 -2.89
N GLU A 100 34.12 37.62 -3.68
CA GLU A 100 32.95 36.78 -3.37
C GLU A 100 32.80 35.59 -4.33
N ASP A 101 33.65 35.48 -5.36
CA ASP A 101 33.50 34.51 -6.45
C ASP A 101 32.09 34.55 -7.11
N LEU A 102 31.54 35.76 -7.22
CA LEU A 102 30.13 36.01 -7.56
C LEU A 102 29.96 36.83 -8.84
N ASP A 103 29.03 36.42 -9.70
CA ASP A 103 28.59 37.23 -10.84
C ASP A 103 27.37 38.05 -10.48
N LEU A 104 27.44 39.36 -10.70
CA LEU A 104 26.31 40.26 -10.57
C LEU A 104 25.76 40.69 -11.92
N VAL A 105 24.46 40.95 -11.96
CA VAL A 105 23.76 41.60 -13.07
C VAL A 105 23.09 42.86 -12.55
N HIS A 106 23.33 43.99 -13.21
CA HIS A 106 22.64 45.24 -12.88
C HIS A 106 21.25 45.25 -13.52
N ASP A 107 20.20 45.45 -12.72
CA ASP A 107 18.80 45.42 -13.20
C ASP A 107 18.32 46.75 -13.80
N GLY A 108 19.16 47.79 -13.76
CA GLY A 108 18.83 49.18 -14.12
C GLY A 108 18.72 50.13 -12.92
N THR A 109 18.64 49.58 -11.71
CA THR A 109 18.55 50.30 -10.43
C THR A 109 19.59 49.83 -9.41
N THR A 110 19.85 48.52 -9.30
CA THR A 110 20.80 47.92 -8.37
C THR A 110 21.51 46.71 -8.97
N TRP A 111 22.65 46.35 -8.38
CA TRP A 111 23.34 45.09 -8.67
C TRP A 111 22.67 43.94 -7.93
N ARG A 112 22.31 42.88 -8.66
CA ARG A 112 21.73 41.65 -8.11
C ARG A 112 22.64 40.46 -8.42
N ASP A 113 22.57 39.44 -7.57
CA ASP A 113 23.21 38.15 -7.86
C ASP A 113 22.66 37.58 -9.18
N GLY A 114 23.56 37.37 -10.14
CA GLY A 114 23.24 36.84 -11.47
C GLY A 114 22.83 35.38 -11.44
N THR A 115 23.22 34.63 -10.39
CA THR A 115 22.83 33.24 -10.15
C THR A 115 21.49 33.12 -9.42
N ALA A 116 21.07 34.18 -8.71
CA ALA A 116 19.78 34.24 -8.01
C ALA A 116 18.57 34.37 -8.96
N SER A 117 18.79 34.55 -10.26
CA SER A 117 17.72 34.41 -11.25
C SER A 117 17.39 32.92 -11.40
N GLY A 118 16.29 32.48 -10.77
CA GLY A 118 15.89 31.07 -10.80
C GLY A 118 15.95 30.45 -12.20
N LEU A 119 16.57 29.27 -12.29
CA LEU A 119 16.76 28.55 -13.55
C LEU A 119 15.42 28.34 -14.28
N ARG A 120 15.26 28.95 -15.45
CA ARG A 120 14.14 28.73 -16.37
C ARG A 120 14.68 28.19 -17.69
N ALA A 121 14.91 26.88 -17.74
CA ALA A 121 15.35 26.19 -18.94
C ALA A 121 14.17 25.54 -19.67
N ALA A 122 14.11 25.66 -21.00
CA ALA A 122 13.12 24.94 -21.80
C ALA A 122 13.39 23.43 -21.84
N THR A 123 14.67 23.05 -21.76
CA THR A 123 15.18 21.68 -21.68
C THR A 123 16.39 21.66 -20.75
N LEU A 124 16.51 20.63 -19.90
CA LEU A 124 17.66 20.41 -19.03
C LEU A 124 18.09 18.94 -19.11
N GLY A 125 19.31 18.71 -19.61
CA GLY A 125 19.93 17.39 -19.69
C GLY A 125 21.10 17.28 -18.73
N LEU A 126 21.12 16.24 -17.89
CA LEU A 126 22.23 15.89 -17.01
C LEU A 126 22.86 14.59 -17.50
N ASN A 127 24.09 14.66 -18.01
CA ASN A 127 24.84 13.55 -18.63
C ASN A 127 24.14 12.87 -19.83
N ALA A 128 23.07 13.46 -20.36
CA ALA A 128 22.37 13.05 -21.58
C ALA A 128 21.63 14.25 -22.18
N ALA A 129 21.34 14.19 -23.48
CA ALA A 129 20.57 15.22 -24.16
C ALA A 129 19.09 15.14 -23.76
N ALA A 130 18.48 16.28 -23.42
CA ALA A 130 17.05 16.43 -23.29
C ALA A 130 16.42 16.79 -24.64
N ASP A 131 15.14 16.45 -24.81
CA ASP A 131 14.40 16.70 -26.06
C ASP A 131 13.00 17.26 -25.79
N ALA A 132 12.20 17.42 -26.86
CA ALA A 132 10.85 17.99 -26.76
C ALA A 132 9.85 17.09 -25.99
N ALA A 133 10.09 15.79 -25.93
CA ALA A 133 9.29 14.84 -25.16
C ALA A 133 9.80 14.75 -23.71
N ASN A 134 11.11 14.64 -23.51
CA ASN A 134 11.81 14.51 -22.24
C ASN A 134 12.58 15.80 -21.91
N ARG A 135 11.84 16.85 -21.58
CA ARG A 135 12.42 18.18 -21.29
C ARG A 135 13.31 18.22 -20.05
N LEU A 136 13.19 17.24 -19.16
CA LEU A 136 14.19 16.94 -18.13
C LEU A 136 14.69 15.51 -18.38
N THR A 137 15.98 15.37 -18.67
CA THR A 137 16.62 14.06 -18.88
C THR A 137 17.81 13.92 -17.95
N VAL A 138 17.89 12.79 -17.24
CA VAL A 138 18.98 12.49 -16.30
C VAL A 138 19.53 11.10 -16.60
N ALA A 139 20.80 11.04 -17.00
CA ALA A 139 21.55 9.79 -17.14
C ALA A 139 22.59 9.67 -16.02
N ALA A 140 22.16 9.13 -14.89
CA ALA A 140 23.01 8.99 -13.72
C ALA A 140 22.65 7.72 -12.93
N PRO A 141 23.55 7.21 -12.06
CA PRO A 141 23.22 6.09 -11.17
C PRO A 141 22.04 6.36 -10.23
N ALA A 142 21.75 7.62 -9.90
CA ALA A 142 20.63 8.02 -9.05
C ALA A 142 20.14 9.44 -9.34
N THR A 143 18.88 9.71 -9.00
CA THR A 143 18.30 11.06 -8.91
C THR A 143 17.73 11.24 -7.50
N LEU A 144 18.21 12.24 -6.75
CA LEU A 144 17.70 12.58 -5.41
C LEU A 144 16.79 13.81 -5.50
N LEU A 145 15.55 13.66 -5.07
CA LEU A 145 14.60 14.76 -4.85
C LEU A 145 14.34 14.85 -3.34
N THR A 146 14.78 15.93 -2.70
CA THR A 146 14.76 16.06 -1.24
C THR A 146 13.92 17.26 -0.77
N HIS A 147 13.60 17.28 0.52
CA HIS A 147 12.82 18.31 1.20
C HIS A 147 13.72 19.46 1.71
N ASP A 148 13.08 20.57 2.07
CA ASP A 148 13.71 21.73 2.73
C ASP A 148 12.99 21.99 4.06
N GLY A 149 12.97 20.98 4.94
CA GLY A 149 12.23 21.01 6.21
C GLY A 149 11.04 20.05 6.24
N GLU A 150 9.81 20.56 6.09
CA GLU A 150 8.57 19.81 6.38
C GLU A 150 8.33 18.58 5.48
N GLY A 151 8.37 18.75 4.15
CA GLY A 151 8.04 17.66 3.23
C GLY A 151 8.40 17.94 1.78
N HIS A 152 8.25 16.91 0.94
CA HIS A 152 8.53 16.96 -0.50
C HIS A 152 7.35 16.35 -1.28
N GLN A 153 6.92 17.02 -2.35
CA GLN A 153 5.80 16.56 -3.18
C GLN A 153 6.18 16.58 -4.66
N LEU A 154 5.91 15.47 -5.34
CA LEU A 154 5.88 15.42 -6.80
C LEU A 154 4.43 15.51 -7.28
N LYS A 155 4.10 16.59 -7.99
CA LYS A 155 2.77 16.80 -8.57
C LYS A 155 2.80 16.40 -10.04
N ILE A 156 2.24 15.24 -10.36
CA ILE A 156 2.10 14.74 -11.73
C ILE A 156 0.67 15.00 -12.19
N ASN A 157 0.50 15.98 -13.07
CA ASN A 157 -0.82 16.42 -13.51
C ASN A 157 -1.12 15.96 -14.94
N LYS A 158 -2.35 15.53 -15.18
CA LYS A 158 -2.85 15.18 -16.52
C LYS A 158 -3.90 16.19 -16.97
N ALA A 159 -3.99 16.42 -18.28
CA ALA A 159 -4.89 17.43 -18.85
C ALA A 159 -6.39 17.06 -18.79
N GLY A 160 -6.74 15.83 -18.39
CA GLY A 160 -8.12 15.40 -18.24
C GLY A 160 -8.25 13.90 -17.93
N PRO A 161 -9.48 13.38 -17.72
CA PRO A 161 -9.71 12.04 -17.20
C PRO A 161 -9.13 10.90 -18.06
N SER A 162 -9.19 11.00 -19.39
CA SER A 162 -8.67 9.98 -20.31
C SER A 162 -7.17 10.07 -20.57
N ARG A 163 -6.47 11.06 -19.98
CA ARG A 163 -5.03 11.25 -20.15
C ARG A 163 -4.25 10.45 -19.12
N THR A 164 -2.93 10.49 -19.27
CA THR A 164 -1.99 9.76 -18.42
C THR A 164 -1.18 10.73 -17.55
N ALA A 165 -1.13 10.44 -16.25
CA ALA A 165 -0.15 10.97 -15.32
C ALA A 165 0.38 9.78 -14.52
N SER A 166 1.60 9.34 -14.83
CA SER A 166 2.14 8.08 -14.33
C SER A 166 3.66 8.09 -14.18
N LEU A 167 4.16 7.08 -13.47
CA LEU A 167 5.53 6.64 -13.45
C LEU A 167 5.64 5.38 -14.29
N LEU A 168 6.44 5.41 -15.35
CA LEU A 168 6.69 4.28 -16.25
C LEU A 168 8.05 3.65 -15.90
N PHE A 169 8.04 2.38 -15.52
CA PHE A 169 9.23 1.57 -15.27
C PHE A 169 9.58 0.80 -16.53
N GLN A 170 10.85 0.87 -16.95
CA GLN A 170 11.32 0.32 -18.22
C GLN A 170 12.58 -0.53 -18.06
N SER A 171 12.81 -1.43 -19.00
CA SER A 171 14.10 -2.11 -19.23
C SER A 171 14.41 -2.03 -20.72
N ASP A 172 15.62 -1.57 -21.07
CA ASP A 172 16.05 -1.36 -22.46
C ASP A 172 15.01 -0.62 -23.31
N TRP A 173 14.50 0.51 -22.77
CA TRP A 173 13.49 1.36 -23.43
C TRP A 173 12.12 0.69 -23.65
N SER A 174 11.88 -0.49 -23.10
CA SER A 174 10.61 -1.20 -23.16
C SER A 174 9.88 -1.12 -21.82
N GLY A 175 8.61 -0.71 -21.85
CA GLY A 175 7.77 -0.60 -20.65
C GLY A 175 7.51 -1.94 -19.97
N ARG A 176 7.57 -1.98 -18.63
CA ARG A 176 7.34 -3.18 -17.82
C ARG A 176 6.26 -3.00 -16.77
N ALA A 177 6.21 -1.82 -16.15
CA ALA A 177 5.16 -1.45 -15.22
C ALA A 177 4.84 0.03 -15.33
N GLU A 178 3.58 0.40 -15.11
CA GLU A 178 3.12 1.79 -15.12
C GLU A 178 2.22 2.02 -13.90
N LEU A 179 2.58 3.00 -13.06
CA LEU A 179 1.87 3.37 -11.84
C LEU A 179 1.32 4.79 -11.95
N GLY A 180 0.01 4.97 -11.74
CA GLY A 180 -0.59 6.30 -11.67
C GLY A 180 -2.01 6.38 -12.23
N LEU A 181 -2.38 7.54 -12.74
CA LEU A 181 -3.66 7.82 -13.38
C LEU A 181 -3.54 7.56 -14.90
N ALA A 182 -3.46 6.29 -15.28
CA ALA A 182 -3.14 5.86 -16.64
C ALA A 182 -4.42 5.62 -17.48
N GLY A 183 -4.90 6.67 -18.16
CA GLY A 183 -6.08 6.60 -19.04
C GLY A 183 -7.42 6.65 -18.31
N SER A 184 -7.40 6.89 -16.99
CA SER A 184 -8.59 7.12 -16.16
C SER A 184 -8.23 7.93 -14.91
N ASP A 185 -9.22 8.38 -14.13
CA ASP A 185 -9.01 9.01 -12.81
C ASP A 185 -8.81 7.99 -11.68
N ARG A 186 -8.78 6.69 -11.98
CA ARG A 186 -8.44 5.66 -11.00
C ARG A 186 -6.93 5.56 -10.85
N PHE A 187 -6.47 5.45 -9.60
CA PHE A 187 -5.11 5.03 -9.33
C PHE A 187 -4.96 3.57 -9.76
N ALA A 188 -4.01 3.28 -10.63
CA ALA A 188 -3.81 1.96 -11.19
C ALA A 188 -2.33 1.58 -11.27
N LEU A 189 -2.07 0.28 -11.21
CA LEU A 189 -0.82 -0.36 -11.59
C LEU A 189 -1.11 -1.28 -12.78
N LYS A 190 -0.38 -1.07 -13.87
CA LYS A 190 -0.40 -1.93 -15.05
C LYS A 190 0.97 -2.56 -15.25
N VAL A 191 1.01 -3.77 -15.80
CA VAL A 191 2.26 -4.47 -16.14
C VAL A 191 2.23 -4.96 -17.57
N SER A 192 3.40 -5.14 -18.15
CA SER A 192 3.58 -5.65 -19.50
C SER A 192 4.84 -6.51 -19.59
N ALA A 193 4.72 -7.67 -20.23
CA ALA A 193 5.87 -8.55 -20.47
C ALA A 193 6.70 -8.10 -21.69
N ASP A 194 6.06 -7.45 -22.66
CA ASP A 194 6.66 -7.10 -23.96
C ASP A 194 6.75 -5.58 -24.21
N GLY A 195 6.15 -4.76 -23.35
CA GLY A 195 6.05 -3.31 -23.50
C GLY A 195 4.95 -2.83 -24.46
N ALA A 196 4.18 -3.76 -25.04
CA ALA A 196 3.12 -3.47 -26.00
C ALA A 196 1.73 -3.84 -25.46
N VAL A 197 1.59 -5.03 -24.86
CA VAL A 197 0.34 -5.50 -24.27
C VAL A 197 0.37 -5.24 -22.77
N TRP A 198 -0.63 -4.48 -22.31
CA TRP A 198 -0.71 -4.03 -20.93
C TRP A 198 -1.90 -4.65 -20.21
N SER A 199 -1.63 -5.21 -19.03
CA SER A 199 -2.62 -5.76 -18.11
C SER A 199 -2.70 -4.88 -16.87
N GLU A 200 -3.89 -4.39 -16.54
CA GLU A 200 -4.14 -3.81 -15.22
C GLU A 200 -4.08 -4.93 -14.18
N VAL A 201 -3.26 -4.78 -13.14
CA VAL A 201 -3.14 -5.76 -12.05
C VAL A 201 -3.80 -5.27 -10.76
N LEU A 202 -3.91 -3.95 -10.62
CA LEU A 202 -4.49 -3.30 -9.46
C LEU A 202 -5.09 -1.95 -9.87
N SER A 203 -6.29 -1.66 -9.40
CA SER A 203 -6.84 -0.31 -9.42
C SER A 203 -7.62 0.01 -8.15
N ALA A 204 -7.61 1.28 -7.73
CA ALA A 204 -8.44 1.77 -6.65
C ALA A 204 -9.63 2.54 -7.22
N ASP A 205 -10.83 2.16 -6.82
CA ASP A 205 -12.05 2.88 -7.18
C ASP A 205 -12.20 4.13 -6.28
N PRO A 206 -12.11 5.34 -6.83
CA PRO A 206 -12.23 6.57 -6.05
C PRO A 206 -13.64 6.79 -5.48
N ALA A 207 -14.68 6.16 -6.04
CA ALA A 207 -16.04 6.31 -5.54
C ALA A 207 -16.30 5.44 -4.31
N THR A 208 -15.72 4.25 -4.25
CA THR A 208 -15.97 3.26 -3.19
C THR A 208 -14.79 3.07 -2.23
N GLY A 209 -13.60 3.57 -2.58
CA GLY A 209 -12.36 3.32 -1.84
C GLY A 209 -11.89 1.86 -1.92
N ARG A 210 -12.48 1.04 -2.80
CA ARG A 210 -12.17 -0.39 -2.90
C ARG A 210 -11.01 -0.66 -3.86
N LEU A 211 -10.19 -1.63 -3.48
CA LEU A 211 -9.17 -2.20 -4.36
C LEU A 211 -9.82 -3.20 -5.31
N HIS A 212 -9.47 -3.12 -6.59
CA HIS A 212 -9.87 -4.03 -7.64
C HIS A 212 -8.63 -4.76 -8.18
N LEU A 213 -8.71 -6.10 -8.18
CA LEU A 213 -7.65 -7.00 -8.63
C LEU A 213 -8.21 -7.85 -9.78
N PRO A 214 -8.24 -7.32 -11.02
CA PRO A 214 -8.96 -7.95 -12.15
C PRO A 214 -8.39 -9.31 -12.55
N ALA A 215 -7.11 -9.56 -12.30
CA ALA A 215 -6.44 -10.84 -12.54
C ALA A 215 -6.38 -11.72 -11.28
N GLY A 216 -7.02 -11.30 -10.17
CA GLY A 216 -6.89 -11.94 -8.86
C GLY A 216 -5.54 -11.65 -8.18
N ALA A 217 -5.27 -12.33 -7.07
CA ALA A 217 -4.00 -12.29 -6.35
C ALA A 217 -3.59 -13.69 -5.90
N GLY A 218 -2.31 -14.03 -6.08
CA GLY A 218 -1.67 -15.16 -5.42
C GLY A 218 -1.34 -14.80 -3.97
N ILE A 219 -1.66 -15.68 -3.02
CA ILE A 219 -1.44 -15.47 -1.59
C ILE A 219 -0.64 -16.66 -1.05
N ASP A 220 0.64 -16.45 -0.80
CA ASP A 220 1.58 -17.50 -0.36
C ASP A 220 1.59 -17.74 1.16
N GLY A 221 0.49 -17.38 1.85
CA GLY A 221 0.36 -17.48 3.30
C GLY A 221 -1.08 -17.40 3.79
N PRO A 222 -1.31 -17.47 5.12
CA PRO A 222 -2.66 -17.38 5.67
C PRO A 222 -3.21 -15.96 5.59
N ILE A 223 -4.47 -15.83 5.16
CA ILE A 223 -5.26 -14.61 5.39
C ILE A 223 -5.69 -14.63 6.86
N SER A 224 -5.41 -13.56 7.61
CA SER A 224 -5.71 -13.45 9.04
C SER A 224 -6.25 -12.06 9.40
N GLY A 225 -6.54 -11.82 10.68
CA GLY A 225 -7.12 -10.56 11.16
C GLY A 225 -8.64 -10.62 11.34
N THR A 226 -9.24 -9.47 11.63
CA THR A 226 -10.66 -9.35 12.02
C THR A 226 -11.67 -9.60 10.89
N ALA A 227 -11.19 -9.69 9.65
CA ALA A 227 -11.98 -10.09 8.48
C ALA A 227 -12.09 -11.62 8.32
N VAL A 228 -11.41 -12.39 9.17
CA VAL A 228 -11.41 -13.85 9.18
C VAL A 228 -12.06 -14.34 10.47
N THR A 229 -12.71 -15.50 10.48
CA THR A 229 -13.30 -16.06 11.69
C THR A 229 -12.28 -16.21 12.82
N GLN A 230 -12.66 -15.83 14.04
CA GLN A 230 -11.79 -15.86 15.23
C GLN A 230 -11.90 -17.16 16.03
N GLY A 231 -12.92 -17.97 15.75
CA GLY A 231 -13.18 -19.24 16.43
C GLY A 231 -14.25 -20.05 15.70
N PRO A 232 -14.44 -21.33 16.07
CA PRO A 232 -15.52 -22.16 15.54
C PRO A 232 -16.92 -21.63 15.90
N ALA A 233 -17.03 -20.78 16.93
CA ALA A 233 -18.28 -20.12 17.33
C ALA A 233 -18.49 -18.73 16.69
N ASP A 234 -17.58 -18.28 15.82
CA ASP A 234 -17.67 -16.94 15.22
C ASP A 234 -18.72 -16.90 14.11
N ALA A 235 -19.84 -16.24 14.41
CA ALA A 235 -20.96 -16.03 13.50
C ALA A 235 -21.01 -14.60 12.92
N THR A 236 -19.91 -13.84 13.00
CA THR A 236 -19.88 -12.47 12.49
C THR A 236 -20.08 -12.45 10.96
N PRO A 237 -21.08 -11.69 10.45
CA PRO A 237 -21.30 -11.60 9.00
C PRO A 237 -20.07 -11.08 8.24
N ASP A 238 -20.02 -11.41 6.95
CA ASP A 238 -19.03 -10.92 5.98
C ASP A 238 -17.56 -11.27 6.28
N ARG A 239 -17.31 -12.21 7.19
CA ARG A 239 -15.97 -12.78 7.43
C ARG A 239 -15.67 -13.95 6.49
N LEU A 240 -14.40 -14.08 6.13
CA LEU A 240 -13.86 -15.30 5.55
C LEU A 240 -13.77 -16.38 6.63
N VAL A 241 -14.23 -17.58 6.33
CA VAL A 241 -14.21 -18.71 7.27
C VAL A 241 -12.85 -19.41 7.20
N ARG A 242 -12.18 -19.59 8.35
CA ARG A 242 -11.00 -20.45 8.42
C ARG A 242 -11.42 -21.88 8.12
N SER A 243 -10.61 -22.60 7.33
CA SER A 243 -10.92 -23.98 6.96
C SER A 243 -11.18 -24.90 8.16
N GLN A 244 -10.50 -24.67 9.29
CA GLN A 244 -10.71 -25.40 10.55
C GLN A 244 -12.04 -25.09 11.26
N ASP A 245 -12.64 -23.93 11.00
CA ASP A 245 -13.93 -23.53 11.57
C ASP A 245 -15.10 -23.92 10.63
N ALA A 246 -14.79 -24.30 9.38
CA ALA A 246 -15.79 -24.65 8.38
C ALA A 246 -16.23 -26.12 8.52
N VAL A 247 -17.55 -26.36 8.39
CA VAL A 247 -18.07 -27.72 8.19
C VAL A 247 -17.94 -28.07 6.71
N LEU A 248 -16.99 -28.95 6.39
CA LEU A 248 -16.79 -29.44 5.03
C LEU A 248 -17.76 -30.59 4.71
N ARG A 249 -18.12 -30.78 3.44
CA ARG A 249 -19.02 -31.90 3.05
C ARG A 249 -18.52 -33.26 3.55
N GLY A 250 -17.21 -33.47 3.51
CA GLY A 250 -16.57 -34.70 4.00
C GLY A 250 -16.55 -34.85 5.52
N SER A 251 -16.81 -33.78 6.29
CA SER A 251 -16.88 -33.81 7.76
C SER A 251 -18.33 -33.85 8.27
N ILE A 252 -19.33 -33.95 7.39
CA ILE A 252 -20.73 -34.07 7.81
C ILE A 252 -20.98 -35.44 8.44
N LEU A 253 -20.50 -36.51 7.79
CA LEU A 253 -20.63 -37.90 8.26
C LEU A 253 -19.28 -38.42 8.76
N GLY A 254 -19.24 -38.96 9.99
CA GLY A 254 -18.04 -39.51 10.60
C GLY A 254 -18.20 -39.68 12.10
N THR A 255 -17.11 -39.96 12.82
CA THR A 255 -17.15 -40.04 14.29
C THR A 255 -17.55 -38.69 14.90
N VAL A 256 -18.62 -38.68 15.69
CA VAL A 256 -19.07 -37.51 16.45
C VAL A 256 -18.31 -37.45 17.75
N ALA A 257 -17.83 -36.26 18.12
CA ALA A 257 -17.13 -36.02 19.38
C ALA A 257 -17.46 -34.63 19.92
N LEU A 258 -17.39 -34.47 21.24
CA LEU A 258 -17.43 -33.18 21.94
C LEU A 258 -16.14 -33.00 22.73
N ALA A 259 -15.59 -31.79 22.70
CA ALA A 259 -14.52 -31.36 23.59
C ALA A 259 -14.92 -30.03 24.22
N GLY A 260 -14.95 -29.95 25.56
CA GLY A 260 -15.31 -28.71 26.26
C GLY A 260 -16.71 -28.17 25.93
N GLY A 261 -17.67 -29.04 25.60
CA GLY A 261 -19.03 -28.65 25.19
C GLY A 261 -19.15 -28.14 23.75
N GLN A 262 -18.09 -28.25 22.95
CA GLN A 262 -18.08 -27.87 21.54
C GLN A 262 -17.89 -29.11 20.64
N PRO A 263 -18.55 -29.17 19.47
CA PRO A 263 -18.30 -30.21 18.47
C PRO A 263 -16.82 -30.26 18.09
N ALA A 264 -16.21 -31.44 18.25
CA ALA A 264 -14.80 -31.71 17.93
C ALA A 264 -14.66 -32.80 16.85
N GLY A 265 -15.77 -33.32 16.34
CA GLY A 265 -15.83 -34.36 15.31
C GLY A 265 -16.82 -34.03 14.20
N ALA A 266 -17.34 -35.06 13.53
CA ALA A 266 -18.36 -34.90 12.50
C ALA A 266 -19.69 -34.40 13.06
N VAL A 267 -20.59 -33.96 12.18
CA VAL A 267 -21.95 -33.53 12.57
C VAL A 267 -22.83 -34.72 12.93
N ILE A 268 -22.71 -35.82 12.16
CA ILE A 268 -23.54 -37.03 12.30
C ILE A 268 -22.65 -38.26 12.22
N GLU A 269 -22.84 -39.18 13.16
CA GLU A 269 -22.25 -40.53 13.13
C GLU A 269 -23.35 -41.55 12.89
N ARG A 270 -23.07 -42.56 12.06
CA ARG A 270 -23.90 -43.76 11.97
C ARG A 270 -23.04 -44.99 12.12
N GLY A 271 -23.56 -45.98 12.82
CA GLY A 271 -22.91 -47.28 12.95
C GLY A 271 -23.88 -48.37 13.35
N SER A 272 -23.35 -49.57 13.47
CA SER A 272 -24.09 -50.77 13.85
C SER A 272 -23.29 -51.60 14.86
N GLY A 273 -23.98 -52.27 15.77
CA GLY A 273 -23.41 -53.23 16.70
C GLY A 273 -24.35 -54.42 16.90
N ALA A 274 -23.99 -55.33 17.80
CA ALA A 274 -24.83 -56.50 18.12
C ALA A 274 -26.25 -56.12 18.60
N GLY A 275 -26.39 -54.93 19.18
CA GLY A 275 -27.64 -54.35 19.65
C GLY A 275 -28.45 -53.59 18.59
N GLY A 276 -28.09 -53.62 17.31
CA GLY A 276 -28.77 -52.88 16.24
C GLY A 276 -27.96 -51.69 15.70
N GLU A 277 -28.64 -50.67 15.21
CA GLU A 277 -28.00 -49.49 14.60
C GLU A 277 -28.05 -48.28 15.53
N TYR A 278 -27.19 -47.30 15.29
CA TYR A 278 -27.23 -46.03 15.99
C TYR A 278 -26.95 -44.82 15.10
N ILE A 279 -27.45 -43.67 15.53
CA ILE A 279 -27.16 -42.35 14.99
C ILE A 279 -26.75 -41.45 16.16
N ARG A 280 -25.58 -40.80 16.05
CA ARG A 280 -25.19 -39.71 16.98
C ARG A 280 -25.18 -38.40 16.24
N TRP A 281 -25.51 -37.34 16.96
CA TRP A 281 -25.48 -35.98 16.49
C TRP A 281 -24.52 -35.16 17.34
N ALA A 282 -23.86 -34.18 16.71
CA ALA A 282 -22.91 -33.29 17.37
C ALA A 282 -23.53 -32.46 18.51
N ASP A 283 -24.85 -32.34 18.56
CA ASP A 283 -25.58 -31.65 19.64
C ASP A 283 -25.74 -32.49 20.92
N GLY A 284 -25.20 -33.71 20.95
CA GLY A 284 -25.34 -34.65 22.07
C GLY A 284 -26.44 -35.70 21.89
N THR A 285 -27.27 -35.62 20.85
CA THR A 285 -28.38 -36.57 20.64
C THR A 285 -27.88 -37.93 20.17
N GLN A 286 -28.37 -39.00 20.80
CA GLN A 286 -28.16 -40.39 20.37
C GLN A 286 -29.51 -41.07 20.11
N ILE A 287 -29.58 -41.80 19.00
CA ILE A 287 -30.72 -42.64 18.63
C ILE A 287 -30.18 -44.05 18.39
N CYS A 288 -30.70 -45.03 19.12
CA CYS A 288 -30.45 -46.44 18.87
C CYS A 288 -31.71 -47.07 18.27
N LEU A 289 -31.53 -47.88 17.23
CA LEU A 289 -32.56 -48.63 16.52
C LEU A 289 -32.34 -50.12 16.80
N SER A 290 -33.32 -50.79 17.39
CA SER A 290 -33.16 -52.19 17.73
C SER A 290 -33.20 -53.09 16.47
N PRO A 291 -32.67 -54.32 16.56
CA PRO A 291 -33.06 -55.40 15.67
C PRO A 291 -34.56 -55.72 15.81
N VAL A 292 -35.09 -56.53 14.90
CA VAL A 292 -36.44 -57.07 15.03
C VAL A 292 -36.45 -58.13 16.12
N PHE A 293 -37.26 -57.91 17.15
CA PHE A 293 -37.57 -58.91 18.17
C PHE A 293 -38.68 -59.83 17.67
N THR A 294 -38.59 -61.11 17.99
CA THR A 294 -39.66 -62.09 17.75
C THR A 294 -40.02 -62.80 19.05
N ALA A 295 -41.31 -62.84 19.36
CA ALA A 295 -41.82 -63.40 20.60
C ALA A 295 -43.09 -64.23 20.40
N HIS A 296 -43.24 -65.27 21.22
CA HIS A 296 -44.50 -65.97 21.43
C HIS A 296 -45.21 -65.34 22.62
N VAL A 297 -46.47 -64.93 22.42
CA VAL A 297 -47.31 -64.27 23.44
C VAL A 297 -48.33 -65.29 23.92
N THR A 298 -47.88 -66.24 24.73
CA THR A 298 -48.66 -67.44 25.10
C THR A 298 -48.88 -67.57 26.61
N THR A 299 -48.21 -66.77 27.43
CA THR A 299 -48.37 -66.82 28.90
C THR A 299 -49.55 -65.95 29.33
N ALA A 300 -50.60 -66.55 29.90
CA ALA A 300 -51.73 -65.82 30.44
C ALA A 300 -51.32 -64.90 31.61
N THR A 301 -51.84 -63.69 31.65
CA THR A 301 -51.63 -62.69 32.72
C THR A 301 -52.92 -61.87 32.87
N GLY A 302 -53.76 -62.25 33.83
CA GLY A 302 -55.12 -61.69 33.93
C GLY A 302 -55.93 -62.04 32.68
N ALA A 303 -56.61 -61.03 32.11
CA ALA A 303 -57.43 -61.18 30.90
C ALA A 303 -56.65 -61.03 29.58
N ILE A 304 -55.32 -60.92 29.64
CA ILE A 304 -54.45 -60.76 28.46
C ILE A 304 -53.32 -61.81 28.48
N PHE A 305 -52.57 -61.89 27.39
CA PHE A 305 -51.39 -62.74 27.25
C PHE A 305 -50.13 -61.89 27.15
N ARG A 306 -49.00 -62.40 27.67
CA ARG A 306 -47.69 -61.76 27.56
C ARG A 306 -46.62 -62.72 27.05
N SER A 307 -45.54 -62.17 26.52
CA SER A 307 -44.29 -62.89 26.28
C SER A 307 -43.41 -62.92 27.54
N GLY A 308 -42.31 -63.68 27.49
CA GLY A 308 -41.16 -63.41 28.35
C GLY A 308 -40.57 -62.01 28.09
N SER A 309 -39.81 -61.48 29.05
CA SER A 309 -39.08 -60.23 28.88
C SER A 309 -37.76 -60.48 28.15
N PHE A 310 -37.46 -59.64 27.16
CA PHE A 310 -36.20 -59.63 26.44
C PHE A 310 -35.35 -58.47 26.93
N THR A 311 -34.04 -58.68 27.04
CA THR A 311 -33.09 -57.59 27.25
C THR A 311 -32.56 -57.14 25.90
N TRP A 312 -32.84 -55.89 25.55
CA TRP A 312 -32.19 -55.20 24.46
C TRP A 312 -30.98 -54.43 25.00
N THR A 313 -29.78 -54.94 24.73
CA THR A 313 -28.53 -54.19 24.93
C THR A 313 -28.38 -53.20 23.78
N PHE A 314 -28.22 -51.91 24.09
CA PHE A 314 -28.04 -50.89 23.07
C PHE A 314 -26.71 -51.09 22.32
N PRO A 315 -26.66 -50.77 21.01
CA PRO A 315 -25.43 -50.93 20.23
C PRO A 315 -24.30 -49.98 20.68
N VAL A 316 -24.66 -48.87 21.33
CA VAL A 316 -23.77 -47.91 21.99
C VAL A 316 -24.41 -47.42 23.30
N PRO A 317 -23.62 -47.09 24.33
CA PRO A 317 -24.14 -46.62 25.62
C PRO A 317 -24.73 -45.22 25.53
N PHE A 318 -25.77 -44.95 26.32
CA PHE A 318 -26.28 -43.60 26.62
C PHE A 318 -25.61 -43.03 27.87
N ALA A 319 -25.72 -41.73 28.11
CA ALA A 319 -25.29 -41.08 29.35
C ALA A 319 -26.21 -41.50 30.52
N ALA A 320 -25.61 -41.87 31.67
CA ALA A 320 -26.34 -42.48 32.79
C ALA A 320 -27.29 -41.52 33.52
N ASP A 321 -26.97 -40.24 33.61
CA ASP A 321 -27.73 -39.23 34.37
C ASP A 321 -28.64 -38.36 33.48
N MET A 322 -29.00 -38.87 32.30
CA MET A 322 -29.82 -38.14 31.32
C MET A 322 -31.12 -38.89 30.99
N PRO A 323 -32.21 -38.17 30.66
CA PRO A 323 -33.46 -38.81 30.25
C PRO A 323 -33.26 -39.74 29.05
N LEU A 324 -33.75 -40.98 29.18
CA LEU A 324 -33.73 -42.01 28.15
C LEU A 324 -35.16 -42.47 27.85
N ALA A 325 -35.61 -42.26 26.61
CA ALA A 325 -36.90 -42.75 26.14
C ALA A 325 -36.71 -44.00 25.30
N VAL A 326 -37.49 -45.06 25.58
CA VAL A 326 -37.51 -46.28 24.78
C VAL A 326 -38.91 -46.49 24.25
N LEU A 327 -39.07 -46.37 22.94
CA LEU A 327 -40.34 -46.40 22.23
C LEU A 327 -40.42 -47.71 21.44
N PRO A 328 -41.19 -48.70 21.90
CA PRO A 328 -41.39 -49.91 21.13
C PRO A 328 -42.41 -49.67 20.01
N SER A 329 -42.28 -50.42 18.91
CA SER A 329 -43.16 -50.36 17.76
C SER A 329 -43.48 -51.78 17.28
N ASN A 330 -44.76 -52.02 17.01
CA ASN A 330 -45.21 -53.31 16.53
C ASN A 330 -44.82 -53.46 15.06
N GLY A 331 -44.17 -54.57 14.70
CA GLY A 331 -43.68 -54.82 13.34
C GLY A 331 -44.68 -55.51 12.43
N ASN A 332 -45.95 -55.63 12.82
CA ASN A 332 -46.97 -56.38 12.09
C ASN A 332 -48.08 -55.46 11.56
N ALA A 333 -48.63 -55.77 10.39
CA ALA A 333 -49.66 -54.98 9.71
C ALA A 333 -51.05 -55.04 10.36
N LEU A 334 -51.18 -55.75 11.49
CA LEU A 334 -52.44 -55.96 12.21
C LEU A 334 -52.28 -55.54 13.68
N PHE A 335 -53.34 -54.94 14.24
CA PHE A 335 -53.43 -54.54 15.65
C PHE A 335 -53.68 -55.74 16.60
N THR A 336 -52.83 -56.77 16.52
CA THR A 336 -53.00 -58.03 17.28
C THR A 336 -52.24 -58.07 18.60
N HIS A 337 -51.27 -57.19 18.78
CA HIS A 337 -50.41 -57.12 19.97
C HIS A 337 -49.93 -55.69 20.17
N TRP A 338 -49.41 -55.40 21.34
CA TRP A 338 -48.63 -54.21 21.62
C TRP A 338 -47.37 -54.58 22.38
N MET A 339 -46.42 -53.66 22.39
CA MET A 339 -45.17 -53.83 23.09
C MET A 339 -45.07 -52.80 24.21
N VAL A 340 -44.42 -53.21 25.29
CA VAL A 340 -44.02 -52.31 26.38
C VAL A 340 -42.51 -52.40 26.49
N ALA A 341 -41.87 -51.25 26.64
CA ALA A 341 -40.45 -51.16 26.92
C ALA A 341 -40.21 -50.33 28.17
N ARG A 342 -39.16 -50.67 28.90
CA ARG A 342 -38.63 -49.84 29.99
C ARG A 342 -37.11 -49.80 29.89
N PRO A 343 -36.47 -48.61 29.96
CA PRO A 343 -35.03 -48.55 30.18
C PRO A 343 -34.69 -49.20 31.52
N VAL A 344 -33.59 -49.96 31.57
CA VAL A 344 -33.07 -50.56 32.80
C VAL A 344 -31.92 -49.72 33.33
N ASP A 345 -31.00 -49.36 32.44
CA ASP A 345 -29.84 -48.52 32.67
C ASP A 345 -29.44 -47.85 31.34
N ALA A 346 -28.30 -47.15 31.33
CA ALA A 346 -27.79 -46.48 30.15
C ALA A 346 -27.30 -47.43 29.04
N LEU A 347 -27.27 -48.74 29.30
CA LEU A 347 -26.75 -49.78 28.41
C LEU A 347 -27.85 -50.66 27.84
N SER A 348 -29.04 -50.71 28.46
CA SER A 348 -30.07 -51.66 28.11
C SER A 348 -31.50 -51.25 28.43
N ALA A 349 -32.43 -51.88 27.73
CA ALA A 349 -33.86 -51.83 28.00
C ALA A 349 -34.46 -53.23 28.08
N GLN A 350 -35.54 -53.37 28.83
CA GLN A 350 -36.38 -54.56 28.81
C GLN A 350 -37.61 -54.35 27.95
N ILE A 351 -37.94 -55.35 27.14
CA ILE A 351 -39.06 -55.33 26.20
C ILE A 351 -39.94 -56.56 26.43
N ALA A 352 -41.24 -56.37 26.39
CA ALA A 352 -42.22 -57.46 26.42
C ALA A 352 -43.37 -57.18 25.46
N PHE A 353 -43.95 -58.26 24.93
CA PHE A 353 -45.11 -58.23 24.06
C PHE A 353 -46.36 -58.60 24.86
N PHE A 354 -47.48 -57.98 24.53
CA PHE A 354 -48.78 -58.25 25.11
C PHE A 354 -49.83 -58.36 24.00
N ALA A 355 -50.82 -59.21 24.21
CA ALA A 355 -51.91 -59.42 23.25
C ALA A 355 -53.21 -59.78 23.99
N PRO A 356 -54.39 -59.49 23.42
CA PRO A 356 -55.66 -59.91 24.01
C PRO A 356 -55.93 -61.41 23.85
N ALA A 357 -55.16 -62.11 23.02
CA ALA A 357 -55.26 -63.55 22.78
C ALA A 357 -53.88 -64.21 22.68
N SER A 358 -53.82 -65.52 22.92
CA SER A 358 -52.60 -66.30 22.73
C SER A 358 -52.20 -66.31 21.26
N VAL A 359 -51.00 -65.81 20.96
CA VAL A 359 -50.51 -65.67 19.58
C VAL A 359 -49.03 -66.03 19.47
N ASN A 360 -48.68 -66.69 18.36
CA ASN A 360 -47.30 -67.06 18.04
C ASN A 360 -46.64 -66.05 17.11
N SER A 361 -45.31 -66.00 17.16
CA SER A 361 -44.44 -65.34 16.19
C SER A 361 -44.79 -63.87 15.92
N ARG A 362 -44.94 -63.09 16.99
CA ARG A 362 -45.14 -61.63 16.88
C ARG A 362 -43.80 -60.93 16.80
N THR A 363 -43.73 -59.95 15.90
CA THR A 363 -42.53 -59.18 15.66
C THR A 363 -42.71 -57.72 16.07
N GLY A 364 -41.60 -57.08 16.36
CA GLY A 364 -41.54 -55.65 16.56
C GLY A 364 -40.12 -55.16 16.80
N SER A 365 -39.96 -53.85 16.86
CA SER A 365 -38.68 -53.18 17.08
C SER A 365 -38.86 -52.10 18.12
N ALA A 366 -37.78 -51.45 18.53
CA ALA A 366 -37.81 -50.32 19.43
C ALA A 366 -36.80 -49.27 18.98
N VAL A 367 -37.11 -48.02 19.32
CA VAL A 367 -36.20 -46.89 19.16
C VAL A 367 -35.88 -46.37 20.56
N ALA A 368 -34.60 -46.21 20.88
CA ALA A 368 -34.17 -45.53 22.09
C ALA A 368 -33.58 -44.17 21.74
N ILE A 369 -34.02 -43.11 22.40
CA ILE A 369 -33.57 -41.73 22.19
C ILE A 369 -33.10 -41.15 23.51
N GLY A 370 -31.90 -40.59 23.52
CA GLY A 370 -31.27 -40.01 24.70
C GLY A 370 -30.03 -39.20 24.35
N ARG A 371 -29.16 -38.98 25.33
CA ARG A 371 -27.85 -38.36 25.12
C ARG A 371 -26.76 -39.42 25.05
N TRP A 372 -25.78 -39.27 24.15
CA TRP A 372 -24.60 -40.15 24.17
C TRP A 372 -23.71 -39.85 25.38
N ALA A 373 -22.98 -40.87 25.83
CA ALA A 373 -22.14 -40.87 27.03
C ALA A 373 -20.80 -40.14 26.86
#